data_AF-A0A377U461-F1
#
_entry.id   AF-A0A377U461-F1
#
_cell.length_a   1.000
_cell.length_b   1.000
_cell.length_c   1.000
_cell.angle_alpha   90.00
_cell.angle_beta   90.00
_cell.angle_gamma   90.00
#
_symmetry.space_group_name_H-M   'P 1'
#
loop_
_entity.id
_entity.type
_entity.pdbx_description
1 polymer ?
#
loop_
_entity_poly.entity_id
_entity_poly.type
_entity_poly.pdbx_seq_one_letter_code
_entity_poly.pdbx_strand_id
1 'polypeptide(L)'
;MTDTAEPLDPLRLPLIGERLIEASAGTGKTFTIAALYLRLLLGLGGEAAYPRAISVEELLVVTFTEAATEELRGRIRSNIHELRIACLRGESDNPLYSALLAEIADKDDAAKTLLLAERQMDEAAVFTIHGFCQRMLSLNAFESGMLFEQQLIEDESRLRYQACADFWRRHCYPLTRDIAAVIHDVWKGPRDLLKSLDRWLQGEAPQLKSPPAPNETLAERHQQIIARIDSLKQQWREQVGEIEGVLENSGLDRRKFNRGNQGKWMEKVNAWAQEETLSYQLPDALEKFAQSFLLERTKAGGEPPVHPCLAP
;
A
#
# COMPACT_ATOMS: atom_id res chain seq x y z
N MET A 1 -9.21 -11.74 -24.51
CA MET A 1 -10.12 -10.95 -23.67
C MET A 1 -10.35 -9.65 -24.41
N THR A 2 -11.61 -9.31 -24.66
CA THR A 2 -12.04 -8.02 -25.25
C THR A 2 -11.74 -6.88 -24.27
N ASP A 3 -11.39 -5.69 -24.78
CA ASP A 3 -11.04 -4.51 -23.95
C ASP A 3 -12.22 -3.97 -23.11
N THR A 4 -13.44 -4.46 -23.36
CA THR A 4 -14.67 -4.01 -22.70
C THR A 4 -15.38 -5.17 -22.02
N ALA A 5 -15.74 -5.00 -20.75
CA ALA A 5 -16.55 -5.96 -20.00
C ALA A 5 -17.92 -6.17 -20.67
N GLU A 6 -18.37 -7.42 -20.73
CA GLU A 6 -19.68 -7.79 -21.28
C GLU A 6 -20.79 -7.66 -20.22
N PRO A 7 -22.04 -7.36 -20.61
CA PRO A 7 -23.16 -7.39 -19.70
C PRO A 7 -23.31 -8.76 -19.02
N LEU A 8 -23.37 -8.78 -17.69
CA LEU A 8 -23.45 -10.00 -16.91
C LEU A 8 -24.85 -10.62 -16.97
N ASP A 9 -24.94 -11.86 -17.47
CA ASP A 9 -26.06 -12.76 -17.20
C ASP A 9 -25.64 -13.83 -16.17
N PRO A 10 -26.12 -13.75 -14.91
CA PRO A 10 -25.76 -14.70 -13.86
C PRO A 10 -26.16 -16.16 -14.18
N LEU A 11 -27.14 -16.41 -15.06
CA LEU A 11 -27.58 -17.76 -15.42
C LEU A 11 -26.73 -18.41 -16.51
N ARG A 12 -26.00 -17.60 -17.27
CA ARG A 12 -25.18 -18.04 -18.40
C ARG A 12 -23.70 -17.77 -18.24
N LEU A 13 -23.27 -17.12 -17.15
CA LEU A 13 -21.85 -16.97 -16.83
C LEU A 13 -21.17 -18.35 -16.77
N PRO A 14 -20.10 -18.62 -17.54
CA PRO A 14 -19.38 -19.88 -17.46
C PRO A 14 -18.68 -20.03 -16.12
N LEU A 15 -18.97 -21.13 -15.42
CA LEU A 15 -18.50 -21.41 -14.06
C LEU A 15 -17.13 -22.10 -14.00
N ILE A 16 -16.43 -22.18 -15.14
CA ILE A 16 -15.09 -22.76 -15.26
C ILE A 16 -14.08 -21.66 -15.62
N GLY A 17 -12.92 -21.71 -14.97
CA GLY A 17 -11.80 -20.79 -15.16
C GLY A 17 -11.95 -19.50 -14.35
N GLU A 18 -11.17 -18.49 -14.73
CA GLU A 18 -11.13 -17.20 -14.06
C GLU A 18 -12.18 -16.25 -14.66
N ARG A 19 -12.95 -15.60 -13.78
CA ARG A 19 -13.97 -14.61 -14.15
C ARG A 19 -13.80 -13.37 -13.28
N LEU A 20 -13.75 -12.20 -13.92
CA LEU A 20 -13.78 -10.92 -13.26
C LEU A 20 -15.16 -10.29 -13.47
N ILE A 21 -15.89 -10.06 -12.37
CA ILE A 21 -17.20 -9.43 -12.39
C ILE A 21 -17.07 -8.03 -11.78
N GLU A 22 -17.33 -7.00 -12.58
CA GLU A 22 -17.40 -5.62 -12.11
C GLU A 22 -18.82 -5.31 -11.63
N ALA A 23 -18.96 -4.77 -10.42
CA ALA A 23 -20.27 -4.47 -9.85
C ALA A 23 -20.28 -3.21 -8.97
N SER A 24 -20.90 -2.15 -9.47
CA SER A 24 -21.09 -0.87 -8.80
C SER A 24 -22.09 -0.92 -7.64
N ALA A 25 -22.23 0.17 -6.89
CA ALA A 25 -23.23 0.27 -5.83
C ALA A 25 -24.64 0.07 -6.41
N GLY A 26 -25.45 -0.77 -5.76
CA GLY A 26 -26.84 -1.02 -6.16
C GLY A 26 -27.06 -1.96 -7.36
N THR A 27 -26.01 -2.52 -7.99
CA THR A 27 -26.15 -3.34 -9.21
C THR A 27 -26.42 -4.83 -8.94
N GLY A 28 -26.98 -5.19 -7.78
CA GLY A 28 -27.37 -6.57 -7.50
C GLY A 28 -26.20 -7.55 -7.26
N LYS A 29 -25.09 -7.11 -6.66
CA LYS A 29 -23.97 -7.98 -6.24
C LYS A 29 -24.44 -9.22 -5.46
N THR A 30 -25.25 -8.98 -4.44
CA THR A 30 -25.79 -10.04 -3.58
C THR A 30 -26.66 -11.02 -4.36
N PHE A 31 -27.49 -10.50 -5.27
CA PHE A 31 -28.34 -11.30 -6.15
C PHE A 31 -27.50 -12.20 -7.06
N THR A 32 -26.43 -11.63 -7.64
CA THR A 32 -25.48 -12.36 -8.49
C THR A 32 -24.81 -13.49 -7.73
N ILE A 33 -24.27 -13.22 -6.53
CA ILE A 33 -23.61 -14.25 -5.71
C ILE A 33 -24.59 -15.39 -5.39
N ALA A 34 -25.84 -15.06 -5.01
CA ALA A 34 -26.87 -16.05 -4.75
C ALA A 34 -27.15 -16.93 -5.97
N ALA A 35 -27.33 -16.32 -7.14
CA ALA A 35 -27.57 -17.04 -8.40
C ALA A 35 -26.41 -18.01 -8.72
N LEU A 36 -25.17 -17.52 -8.64
CA LEU A 36 -23.98 -18.35 -8.91
C LEU A 36 -23.84 -19.49 -7.91
N TYR A 37 -24.10 -19.24 -6.62
CA TYR A 37 -24.02 -20.25 -5.57
C TYR A 37 -25.03 -21.38 -5.80
N LEU A 38 -26.29 -21.03 -6.08
CA LEU A 38 -27.35 -22.00 -6.36
C LEU A 38 -27.07 -22.80 -7.64
N ARG A 39 -26.53 -22.15 -8.68
CA ARG A 39 -26.11 -22.84 -9.90
C ARG A 39 -25.02 -23.87 -9.65
N LEU A 40 -24.04 -23.54 -8.82
CA LEU A 40 -22.95 -24.47 -8.47
C LEU A 40 -23.45 -25.64 -7.61
N LEU A 41 -24.35 -25.38 -6.65
CA LEU A 41 -24.94 -26.43 -5.83
C LEU A 41 -25.73 -27.46 -6.65
N LEU A 42 -26.42 -27.00 -7.70
CA LEU A 42 -27.33 -27.83 -8.50
C LEU A 42 -26.77 -28.24 -9.87
N GLY A 43 -25.57 -27.79 -10.23
CA GLY A 43 -24.97 -28.05 -11.55
C GLY A 43 -25.73 -27.42 -12.73
N LEU A 44 -26.29 -26.21 -12.54
CA LEU A 44 -27.16 -25.54 -13.52
C LEU A 44 -26.40 -24.59 -14.48
N GLY A 45 -27.02 -24.31 -15.63
CA GLY A 45 -26.49 -23.37 -16.65
C GLY A 45 -26.06 -23.99 -17.98
N GLY A 46 -26.39 -25.25 -18.27
CA GLY A 46 -26.12 -25.89 -19.56
C GLY A 46 -24.62 -25.99 -19.87
N GLU A 47 -24.21 -25.55 -21.06
CA GLU A 47 -22.78 -25.54 -21.47
C GLU A 47 -21.90 -24.64 -20.58
N ALA A 48 -22.51 -23.67 -19.88
CA ALA A 48 -21.83 -22.77 -18.95
C ALA A 48 -21.79 -23.32 -17.50
N ALA A 49 -22.37 -24.51 -17.25
CA ALA A 49 -22.40 -25.13 -15.93
C ALA A 49 -21.02 -25.63 -15.51
N TYR A 50 -20.84 -25.79 -14.20
CA TYR A 50 -19.71 -26.54 -13.67
C TYR A 50 -19.94 -28.06 -13.94
N PRO A 51 -18.88 -28.88 -14.16
CA PRO A 51 -19.05 -30.28 -14.57
C PRO A 51 -19.83 -31.19 -13.61
N ARG A 52 -20.03 -30.77 -12.36
CA ARG A 52 -20.78 -31.50 -11.33
C ARG A 52 -21.45 -30.54 -10.35
N ALA A 53 -22.41 -31.04 -9.59
CA ALA A 53 -22.88 -30.37 -8.38
C ALA A 53 -21.77 -30.29 -7.32
N ILE A 54 -21.73 -29.18 -6.59
CA ILE A 54 -20.70 -28.87 -5.59
C ILE A 54 -21.36 -28.73 -4.23
N SER A 55 -20.75 -29.28 -3.17
CA SER A 55 -21.30 -29.14 -1.82
C SER A 55 -21.01 -27.75 -1.23
N VAL A 56 -21.70 -27.37 -0.16
CA VAL A 56 -21.47 -26.09 0.53
C VAL A 56 -20.05 -25.95 1.11
N GLU A 57 -19.42 -27.08 1.44
CA GLU A 57 -18.05 -27.15 1.96
C GLU A 57 -17.00 -26.95 0.85
N GLU A 58 -17.34 -27.31 -0.39
CA GLU A 58 -16.47 -27.18 -1.56
C GLU A 58 -16.60 -25.80 -2.24
N LEU A 59 -17.60 -25.00 -1.87
CA LEU A 59 -17.83 -23.64 -2.37
C LEU A 59 -17.17 -22.58 -1.49
N LEU A 60 -15.90 -22.28 -1.79
CA LEU A 60 -15.15 -21.23 -1.11
C LEU A 60 -15.66 -19.83 -1.48
N VAL A 61 -16.12 -19.11 -0.47
CA VAL A 61 -16.49 -17.70 -0.57
C VAL A 61 -15.72 -16.91 0.50
N VAL A 62 -14.91 -15.95 0.07
CA VAL A 62 -14.10 -15.12 0.97
C VAL A 62 -14.54 -13.66 0.94
N THR A 63 -14.55 -13.00 2.10
CA THR A 63 -14.87 -11.57 2.24
C THR A 63 -13.97 -10.87 3.25
N PHE A 64 -14.10 -9.54 3.38
CA PHE A 64 -13.17 -8.73 4.17
C PHE A 64 -13.52 -8.70 5.67
N THR A 65 -14.79 -8.75 6.04
CA THR A 65 -15.23 -8.56 7.44
C THR A 65 -16.02 -9.75 7.97
N GLU A 66 -15.95 -9.97 9.28
CA GLU A 66 -16.75 -11.00 9.97
C GLU A 66 -18.25 -10.74 9.80
N ALA A 67 -18.68 -9.47 9.90
CA ALA A 67 -20.07 -9.10 9.66
C ALA A 67 -20.55 -9.42 8.24
N ALA A 68 -19.72 -9.18 7.22
CA ALA A 68 -20.06 -9.54 5.85
C ALA A 68 -20.10 -11.06 5.64
N THR A 69 -19.27 -11.81 6.38
CA THR A 69 -19.27 -13.28 6.35
C THR A 69 -20.59 -13.82 6.90
N GLU A 70 -21.03 -13.33 8.06
CA GLU A 70 -22.31 -13.72 8.66
C GLU A 70 -23.52 -13.31 7.81
N GLU A 71 -23.53 -12.07 7.31
CA GLU A 71 -24.57 -11.58 6.40
C GLU A 71 -24.66 -12.47 5.14
N LEU A 72 -23.52 -12.83 4.55
CA LEU A 72 -23.47 -13.63 3.34
C LEU A 72 -23.89 -15.08 3.61
N ARG A 73 -23.45 -15.68 4.72
CA ARG A 73 -23.85 -17.03 5.13
C ARG A 73 -25.36 -17.11 5.36
N GLY A 74 -25.92 -16.16 6.11
CA GLY A 74 -27.36 -16.07 6.36
C GLY A 74 -28.17 -15.93 5.07
N ARG A 75 -27.70 -15.09 4.12
CA ARG A 75 -28.34 -14.94 2.81
C ARG A 75 -28.27 -16.20 1.97
N ILE A 76 -27.10 -16.85 1.87
CA ILE A 76 -26.95 -18.11 1.14
C ILE A 76 -27.94 -19.15 1.69
N ARG A 77 -28.02 -19.29 3.02
CA ARG A 77 -28.96 -20.18 3.68
C ARG A 77 -30.42 -19.86 3.33
N SER A 78 -30.81 -18.58 3.35
CA SER A 78 -32.16 -18.15 2.95
C SER A 78 -32.48 -18.51 1.50
N ASN A 79 -31.55 -18.24 0.57
CA ASN A 79 -31.73 -18.53 -0.85
C ASN A 79 -31.86 -20.04 -1.11
N ILE A 80 -31.06 -20.87 -0.42
CA ILE A 80 -31.16 -22.34 -0.50
C ILE A 80 -32.54 -22.80 -0.01
N HIS A 81 -32.97 -22.30 1.16
CA HIS A 81 -34.27 -22.63 1.75
C HIS A 81 -35.44 -22.23 0.85
N GLU A 82 -35.42 -21.01 0.31
CA GLU A 82 -36.47 -20.48 -0.55
C GLU A 82 -36.54 -21.23 -1.88
N LEU A 83 -35.40 -21.51 -2.54
CA LEU A 83 -35.37 -22.31 -3.76
C LEU A 83 -35.84 -23.74 -3.49
N ARG A 84 -35.52 -24.31 -2.32
CA ARG A 84 -36.01 -25.64 -1.94
C ARG A 84 -37.53 -25.67 -1.84
N ILE A 85 -38.13 -24.67 -1.17
CA ILE A 85 -39.59 -24.55 -1.10
C ILE A 85 -40.18 -24.38 -2.49
N ALA A 86 -39.55 -23.57 -3.34
CA ALA A 86 -39.97 -23.38 -4.73
C ALA A 86 -39.93 -24.69 -5.53
N CYS A 87 -38.91 -25.54 -5.32
CA CYS A 87 -38.82 -26.86 -5.94
C CYS A 87 -39.98 -27.77 -5.50
N LEU A 88 -40.31 -27.79 -4.20
CA LEU A 88 -41.41 -28.58 -3.65
C LEU A 88 -42.80 -28.11 -4.13
N ARG A 89 -42.96 -26.80 -4.34
CA ARG A 89 -44.21 -26.21 -4.86
C ARG A 89 -44.32 -26.30 -6.38
N GLY A 90 -43.19 -26.37 -7.08
CA GLY A 90 -43.11 -26.31 -8.53
C GLY A 90 -43.16 -24.89 -9.11
N GLU A 91 -43.31 -23.86 -8.28
CA GLU A 91 -43.45 -22.46 -8.69
C GLU A 91 -42.83 -21.49 -7.68
N SER A 92 -42.53 -20.26 -8.14
CA SER A 92 -42.06 -19.15 -7.31
C SER A 92 -42.42 -17.81 -7.94
N ASP A 93 -42.72 -16.81 -7.11
CA ASP A 93 -42.90 -15.41 -7.51
C ASP A 93 -41.56 -14.65 -7.62
N ASN A 94 -40.46 -15.22 -7.10
CA ASN A 94 -39.14 -14.61 -7.19
C ASN A 94 -38.54 -14.91 -8.58
N PRO A 95 -38.25 -13.88 -9.41
CA PRO A 95 -37.78 -14.09 -10.79
C PRO A 95 -36.54 -14.97 -10.91
N LEU A 96 -35.62 -14.91 -9.94
CA LEU A 96 -34.42 -15.77 -9.95
C LEU A 96 -34.79 -17.24 -9.78
N TYR A 97 -35.65 -17.54 -8.81
CA TYR A 97 -36.04 -18.91 -8.52
C TYR A 97 -36.93 -19.47 -9.64
N SER A 98 -37.83 -18.67 -10.21
CA SER A 98 -38.63 -19.08 -11.37
C SER A 98 -37.72 -19.43 -12.56
N ALA A 99 -36.67 -18.64 -12.79
CA ALA A 99 -35.70 -18.92 -13.85
C ALA A 99 -34.87 -20.19 -13.57
N LEU A 100 -34.40 -20.40 -12.33
CA LEU A 100 -33.69 -21.61 -11.94
C LEU A 100 -34.60 -22.86 -12.01
N LEU A 101 -35.86 -22.76 -11.59
CA LEU A 101 -36.84 -23.85 -11.68
C LEU A 101 -37.11 -24.32 -13.12
N ALA A 102 -36.98 -23.42 -14.09
CA ALA A 102 -37.10 -23.75 -15.51
C ALA A 102 -35.90 -24.56 -16.02
N GLU A 103 -34.72 -24.45 -15.38
CA GLU A 103 -33.52 -25.23 -15.74
C GLU A 103 -33.42 -26.56 -14.96
N ILE A 104 -34.12 -26.69 -13.84
CA ILE A 104 -34.11 -27.90 -13.02
C ILE A 104 -34.98 -28.99 -13.66
N ALA A 105 -34.32 -30.06 -14.11
CA ALA A 105 -34.96 -31.23 -14.71
C ALA A 105 -35.77 -32.04 -13.68
N ASP A 106 -35.16 -32.37 -12.53
CA ASP A 106 -35.80 -33.10 -11.43
C ASP A 106 -35.87 -32.20 -10.19
N LYS A 107 -37.08 -31.68 -9.92
CA LYS A 107 -37.34 -30.77 -8.80
C LYS A 107 -37.33 -31.49 -7.45
N ASP A 108 -37.68 -32.78 -7.42
CA ASP A 108 -37.67 -33.57 -6.19
C ASP A 108 -36.23 -33.88 -5.77
N ASP A 109 -35.36 -34.20 -6.73
CA ASP A 109 -33.93 -34.39 -6.48
C ASP A 109 -33.26 -33.07 -6.07
N ALA A 110 -33.54 -31.97 -6.77
CA ALA A 110 -33.04 -30.65 -6.40
C ALA A 110 -33.47 -30.25 -4.98
N ALA A 111 -34.73 -30.52 -4.59
CA ALA A 111 -35.21 -30.24 -3.23
C ALA A 111 -34.48 -31.06 -2.15
N LYS A 112 -34.10 -32.32 -2.45
CA LYS A 112 -33.28 -33.15 -1.55
C LYS A 112 -31.85 -32.62 -1.43
N THR A 113 -31.24 -32.26 -2.55
CA THR A 113 -29.89 -31.66 -2.60
C THR A 113 -29.85 -30.36 -1.81
N LEU A 114 -30.83 -29.48 -2.02
CA LEU A 114 -30.94 -28.21 -1.27
C LEU A 114 -31.23 -28.44 0.21
N LEU A 115 -31.99 -29.47 0.59
CA LEU A 115 -32.21 -29.82 1.99
C LEU A 115 -30.92 -30.27 2.68
N LEU A 116 -30.09 -31.05 1.97
CA LEU A 116 -28.79 -31.45 2.48
C LEU A 116 -27.88 -30.23 2.65
N ALA A 117 -27.79 -29.37 1.63
CA ALA A 117 -27.03 -28.13 1.68
C ALA A 117 -27.49 -27.21 2.83
N GLU A 118 -28.80 -27.05 3.02
CA GLU A 118 -29.40 -26.26 4.10
C GLU A 118 -28.97 -26.76 5.50
N ARG A 119 -28.88 -28.09 5.67
CA ARG A 119 -28.44 -28.73 6.92
C ARG A 119 -26.94 -28.63 7.15
N GLN A 120 -26.15 -28.51 6.08
CA GLN A 120 -24.68 -28.40 6.14
C GLN A 120 -24.18 -26.95 6.16
N MET A 121 -25.07 -25.96 6.25
CA MET A 121 -24.67 -24.54 6.20
C MET A 121 -23.71 -24.11 7.31
N ASP A 122 -23.68 -24.82 8.44
CA ASP A 122 -22.72 -24.57 9.53
C ASP A 122 -21.27 -24.91 9.12
N GLU A 123 -21.10 -25.80 8.14
CA GLU A 123 -19.81 -26.22 7.59
C GLU A 123 -19.49 -25.50 6.25
N ALA A 124 -20.37 -24.60 5.79
CA ALA A 124 -20.18 -23.90 4.53
C ALA A 124 -18.86 -23.11 4.52
N ALA A 125 -18.14 -23.20 3.40
CA ALA A 125 -16.83 -22.57 3.23
C ALA A 125 -16.92 -21.05 2.96
N VAL A 126 -17.58 -20.33 3.86
CA VAL A 126 -17.75 -18.87 3.84
C VAL A 126 -16.90 -18.27 4.97
N PHE A 127 -15.80 -17.61 4.61
CA PHE A 127 -14.79 -17.13 5.56
C PHE A 127 -14.40 -15.66 5.31
N THR A 128 -13.80 -15.03 6.31
CA THR A 128 -12.93 -13.88 6.03
C THR A 128 -11.65 -14.33 5.34
N ILE A 129 -10.93 -13.42 4.67
CA ILE A 129 -9.62 -13.71 4.08
C ILE A 129 -8.68 -14.33 5.13
N HIS A 130 -8.62 -13.73 6.33
CA HIS A 130 -7.80 -14.23 7.43
C HIS A 130 -8.25 -15.62 7.92
N GLY A 131 -9.56 -15.83 8.10
CA GLY A 131 -10.10 -17.12 8.53
C GLY A 131 -9.77 -18.25 7.54
N PHE A 132 -9.84 -17.96 6.23
CA PHE A 132 -9.43 -18.91 5.20
C PHE A 132 -7.92 -19.22 5.26
N CYS A 133 -7.07 -18.19 5.31
CA CYS A 133 -5.62 -18.37 5.41
C CYS A 133 -5.23 -19.17 6.65
N GLN A 134 -5.80 -18.86 7.81
CA GLN A 134 -5.54 -19.58 9.06
C GLN A 134 -5.94 -21.06 8.93
N ARG A 135 -7.12 -21.34 8.37
CA ARG A 135 -7.58 -22.72 8.13
C ARG A 135 -6.61 -23.50 7.23
N MET A 136 -6.14 -22.89 6.14
CA MET A 136 -5.20 -23.52 5.21
C MET A 136 -3.84 -23.79 5.87
N LEU A 137 -3.34 -22.86 6.69
CA LEU A 137 -2.10 -23.01 7.44
C LEU A 137 -2.19 -24.15 8.47
N SER A 138 -3.32 -24.26 9.19
CA SER A 138 -3.53 -25.33 10.16
C SER A 138 -3.72 -26.71 9.53
N LEU A 139 -4.43 -26.81 8.39
CA LEU A 139 -4.64 -28.08 7.70
C LEU A 139 -3.34 -28.64 7.09
N ASN A 140 -2.45 -27.75 6.65
CA ASN A 140 -1.16 -28.10 6.05
C ASN A 140 -0.01 -27.68 6.99
N ALA A 141 -0.13 -28.03 8.27
CA ALA A 141 0.83 -27.61 9.31
C ALA A 141 2.25 -28.14 9.04
N PHE A 142 2.38 -29.32 8.43
CA PHE A 142 3.67 -29.90 8.07
C PHE A 142 4.38 -29.12 6.98
N GLU A 143 3.66 -28.72 5.93
CA GLU A 143 4.19 -27.93 4.83
C GLU A 143 4.45 -26.48 5.24
N SER A 144 3.59 -25.90 6.07
CA SER A 144 3.70 -24.51 6.52
C SER A 144 4.71 -24.30 7.65
N GLY A 145 5.14 -25.37 8.34
CA GLY A 145 6.01 -25.27 9.52
C GLY A 145 5.34 -24.56 10.71
N MET A 146 4.02 -24.37 10.65
CA MET A 146 3.27 -23.69 11.69
C MET A 146 3.09 -24.59 12.90
N LEU A 147 3.16 -24.00 14.10
CA LEU A 147 2.82 -24.69 15.33
C LEU A 147 1.33 -25.06 15.32
N PHE A 148 0.99 -26.25 15.84
CA PHE A 148 -0.41 -26.68 15.99
C PHE A 148 -1.22 -25.73 16.88
N GLU A 149 -0.58 -25.18 17.92
CA GLU A 149 -1.18 -24.19 18.80
C GLU A 149 -0.60 -22.82 18.51
N GLN A 150 -1.44 -21.93 17.97
CA GLN A 150 -1.10 -20.54 17.70
C GLN A 150 -1.96 -19.61 18.54
N GLN A 151 -1.34 -18.56 19.06
CA GLN A 151 -2.06 -17.48 19.73
C GLN A 151 -2.12 -16.28 18.78
N LEU A 152 -3.34 -15.83 18.51
CA LEU A 152 -3.56 -14.62 17.73
C LEU A 152 -3.18 -13.39 18.57
N ILE A 153 -2.29 -12.55 18.03
CA ILE A 153 -1.93 -11.27 18.63
C ILE A 153 -2.76 -10.19 17.94
N GLU A 154 -3.74 -9.64 18.66
CA GLU A 154 -4.66 -8.63 18.10
C GLU A 154 -4.01 -7.23 18.01
N ASP A 155 -3.10 -6.90 18.94
CA ASP A 155 -2.38 -5.62 18.96
C ASP A 155 -0.86 -5.83 19.02
N GLU A 156 -0.21 -5.57 17.90
CA GLU A 156 1.24 -5.64 17.75
C GLU A 156 1.96 -4.34 18.15
N SER A 157 1.24 -3.27 18.49
CA SER A 157 1.81 -1.93 18.72
C SER A 157 2.91 -1.95 19.78
N ARG A 158 2.69 -2.72 20.86
CA ARG A 158 3.68 -2.89 21.93
C ARG A 158 4.94 -3.61 21.46
N LEU A 159 4.78 -4.67 20.65
CA LEU A 159 5.90 -5.44 20.11
C LEU A 159 6.74 -4.59 19.16
N ARG A 160 6.09 -3.83 18.27
CA ARG A 160 6.77 -2.90 17.36
C ARG A 160 7.52 -1.81 18.12
N TYR A 161 6.91 -1.22 19.13
CA TYR A 161 7.58 -0.24 19.98
C TYR A 161 8.78 -0.83 20.71
N GLN A 162 8.66 -2.04 21.26
CA GLN A 162 9.78 -2.71 21.90
C GLN A 162 10.93 -2.99 20.92
N ALA A 163 10.63 -3.49 19.73
CA ALA A 163 11.63 -3.72 18.68
C ALA A 163 12.34 -2.41 18.26
N CYS A 164 11.58 -1.32 18.07
CA CYS A 164 12.14 0.00 17.77
C CYS A 164 13.01 0.55 18.90
N ALA A 165 12.58 0.39 20.16
CA ALA A 165 13.35 0.79 21.33
C ALA A 165 14.65 -0.01 21.45
N ASP A 166 14.62 -1.31 21.17
CA ASP A 166 15.81 -2.17 21.17
C ASP A 166 16.79 -1.80 20.04
N PHE A 167 16.27 -1.53 18.84
CA PHE A 167 17.06 -0.97 17.75
C PHE A 167 17.74 0.33 18.17
N TRP A 168 16.98 1.26 18.77
CA TRP A 168 17.51 2.54 19.22
C TRP A 168 18.60 2.39 20.29
N ARG A 169 18.41 1.50 21.27
CA ARG A 169 19.44 1.22 22.30
C ARG A 169 20.71 0.65 21.69
N ARG A 170 20.60 -0.28 20.74
CA ARG A 170 21.75 -0.94 20.13
C ARG A 170 22.50 -0.06 19.14
N HIS A 171 21.78 0.79 18.40
CA HIS A 171 22.36 1.56 17.28
C HIS A 171 22.53 3.06 17.56
N CYS A 172 21.80 3.65 18.50
CA CYS A 172 21.88 5.08 18.79
C CYS A 172 22.65 5.42 20.08
N TYR A 173 22.55 4.59 21.14
CA TYR A 173 23.30 4.84 22.38
C TYR A 173 24.83 4.79 22.24
N PRO A 174 25.43 3.91 21.40
CA PRO A 174 26.88 3.88 21.25
C PRO A 174 27.42 4.94 20.27
N LEU A 175 26.57 5.77 19.68
CA LEU A 175 27.00 6.79 18.72
C LEU A 175 27.84 7.86 19.41
N THR A 176 28.80 8.40 18.68
CA THR A 176 29.54 9.60 19.05
C THR A 176 28.60 10.81 19.06
N ARG A 177 28.96 11.86 19.82
CA ARG A 177 28.09 13.01 20.08
C ARG A 177 27.65 13.75 18.81
N ASP A 178 28.55 13.89 17.85
CA ASP A 178 28.33 14.48 16.53
C ASP A 178 27.27 13.72 15.73
N ILE A 179 27.40 12.40 15.59
CA ILE A 179 26.42 11.58 14.88
C ILE A 179 25.08 11.57 15.65
N ALA A 180 25.14 11.42 16.98
CA ALA A 180 23.95 11.43 17.83
C ALA A 180 23.16 12.74 17.74
N ALA A 181 23.84 13.89 17.65
CA ALA A 181 23.19 15.19 17.47
C ALA A 181 22.41 15.24 16.16
N VAL A 182 23.01 14.77 15.05
CA VAL A 182 22.35 14.76 13.75
C VAL A 182 21.14 13.81 13.73
N ILE A 183 21.26 12.63 14.34
CA ILE A 183 20.12 11.71 14.49
C ILE A 183 19.01 12.37 15.33
N HIS A 184 19.38 13.08 16.40
CA HIS A 184 18.44 13.76 17.28
C HIS A 184 17.70 14.92 16.60
N ASP A 185 18.29 15.55 15.59
CA ASP A 185 17.61 16.58 14.80
C ASP A 185 16.45 16.00 13.98
N VAL A 186 16.55 14.74 13.55
CA VAL A 186 15.52 14.05 12.77
C VAL A 186 14.51 13.33 13.69
N TRP A 187 14.99 12.60 14.69
CA TRP A 187 14.15 11.82 15.60
C TRP A 187 14.57 12.05 17.05
N LYS A 188 13.66 12.53 17.91
CA LYS A 188 13.98 12.80 19.32
C LYS A 188 14.11 11.52 20.15
N GLY A 189 13.65 10.39 19.63
CA GLY A 189 13.76 9.08 20.26
C GLY A 189 13.07 7.97 19.48
N PRO A 190 12.98 6.76 20.05
CA PRO A 190 12.43 5.58 19.37
C PRO A 190 10.94 5.72 19.00
N ARG A 191 10.17 6.54 19.74
CA ARG A 191 8.76 6.81 19.39
C ARG A 191 8.64 7.58 18.07
N ASP A 192 9.48 8.60 17.88
CA ASP A 192 9.48 9.41 16.66
C ASP A 192 9.98 8.60 15.47
N LEU A 193 11.02 7.78 15.67
CA LEU A 193 11.50 6.85 14.66
C LEU A 193 10.38 5.88 14.24
N LEU A 194 9.72 5.22 15.21
CA LEU A 194 8.63 4.31 14.91
C LEU A 194 7.50 5.02 14.15
N LYS A 195 7.11 6.24 14.57
CA LYS A 195 6.07 7.00 13.89
C LYS A 195 6.39 7.26 12.42
N SER A 196 7.66 7.47 12.07
CA SER A 196 8.09 7.65 10.67
C SER A 196 8.11 6.35 9.86
N LEU A 197 8.22 5.20 10.54
CA LEU A 197 8.35 3.88 9.91
C LEU A 197 7.07 3.04 9.96
N ASP A 198 6.12 3.34 10.85
CA ASP A 198 5.01 2.44 11.21
C ASP A 198 4.18 2.00 10.00
N ARG A 199 3.93 2.91 9.06
CA ARG A 199 3.19 2.60 7.82
C ARG A 199 3.91 1.59 6.93
N TRP A 200 5.24 1.55 6.97
CA TRP A 200 6.08 0.71 6.11
C TRP A 200 6.45 -0.62 6.76
N LEU A 201 6.24 -0.75 8.07
CA LEU A 201 6.44 -1.98 8.83
C LEU A 201 5.20 -2.89 8.80
N GLN A 202 4.12 -2.47 8.15
CA GLN A 202 2.86 -3.20 8.03
C GLN A 202 2.74 -3.86 6.66
N GLY A 203 2.45 -5.17 6.64
CA GLY A 203 2.26 -5.93 5.41
C GLY A 203 3.56 -6.19 4.65
N GLU A 204 3.52 -6.06 3.32
CA GLU A 204 4.70 -6.26 2.47
C GLU A 204 5.67 -5.09 2.57
N ALA A 205 6.95 -5.40 2.81
CA ALA A 205 8.00 -4.40 2.89
C ALA A 205 8.15 -3.67 1.54
N PRO A 206 8.12 -2.32 1.51
CA PRO A 206 8.24 -1.58 0.26
C PRO A 206 9.65 -1.74 -0.34
N GLN A 207 9.71 -1.75 -1.67
CA GLN A 207 10.99 -1.67 -2.37
C GLN A 207 11.52 -0.23 -2.34
N LEU A 208 12.74 -0.06 -1.83
CA LEU A 208 13.43 1.22 -1.84
C LEU A 208 13.96 1.48 -3.26
N LYS A 209 13.57 2.61 -3.86
CA LYS A 209 14.04 3.02 -5.21
C LYS A 209 15.55 3.23 -5.27
N SER A 210 16.12 3.76 -4.19
CA SER A 210 17.55 4.06 -4.06
C SER A 210 18.01 3.61 -2.68
N PRO A 211 18.25 2.30 -2.47
CA PRO A 211 18.73 1.82 -1.19
C PRO A 211 20.17 2.30 -0.94
N PRO A 212 20.56 2.50 0.33
CA PRO A 212 21.97 2.72 0.66
C PRO A 212 22.81 1.49 0.26
N ALA A 213 24.12 1.66 0.17
CA ALA A 213 25.01 0.54 -0.12
C ALA A 213 24.94 -0.50 1.04
N PRO A 214 24.99 -1.81 0.75
CA PRO A 214 24.65 -2.86 1.73
C PRO A 214 25.47 -2.83 3.03
N ASN A 215 26.72 -2.37 2.96
CA ASN A 215 27.67 -2.38 4.07
C ASN A 215 28.03 -0.98 4.57
N GLU A 216 27.31 0.04 4.11
CA GLU A 216 27.59 1.42 4.52
C GLU A 216 27.13 1.64 5.96
N THR A 217 28.05 2.15 6.78
CA THR A 217 27.77 2.47 8.18
C THR A 217 27.30 3.91 8.34
N LEU A 218 26.60 4.21 9.45
CA LEU A 218 26.22 5.58 9.81
C LEU A 218 27.44 6.50 9.93
N ALA A 219 28.57 5.98 10.44
CA ALA A 219 29.81 6.74 10.59
C ALA A 219 30.42 7.12 9.22
N GLU A 220 30.50 6.17 8.29
CA GLU A 220 31.00 6.44 6.93
C GLU A 220 30.10 7.43 6.19
N ARG A 221 28.78 7.23 6.26
CA ARG A 221 27.82 8.16 5.66
C ARG A 221 27.93 9.55 6.27
N HIS A 222 28.05 9.65 7.60
CA HIS A 222 28.27 10.91 8.29
C HIS A 222 29.52 11.62 7.80
N GLN A 223 30.66 10.92 7.78
CA GLN A 223 31.93 11.47 7.31
C GLN A 223 31.84 11.95 5.86
N GLN A 224 31.20 11.20 4.96
CA GLN A 224 30.99 11.61 3.58
C GLN A 224 30.13 12.87 3.45
N ILE A 225 29.08 13.00 4.26
CA ILE A 225 28.22 14.19 4.24
C ILE A 225 28.99 15.41 4.76
N ILE A 226 29.67 15.28 5.91
CA ILE A 226 30.47 16.37 6.50
C ILE A 226 31.55 16.81 5.51
N ALA A 227 32.30 15.89 4.91
CA ALA A 227 33.33 16.21 3.93
C ALA A 227 32.78 16.94 2.69
N ARG A 228 31.58 16.58 2.22
CA ARG A 228 30.92 17.29 1.11
C ARG A 228 30.53 18.72 1.50
N ILE A 229 30.00 18.91 2.70
CA ILE A 229 29.64 20.23 3.21
C ILE A 229 30.90 21.10 3.39
N ASP A 230 31.95 20.55 3.99
CA ASP A 230 33.22 21.27 4.18
C ASP A 230 33.90 21.64 2.87
N SER A 231 33.86 20.75 1.87
CA SER A 231 34.33 21.05 0.53
C SER A 231 33.56 22.22 -0.08
N LEU A 232 32.23 22.29 0.11
CA LEU A 232 31.42 23.40 -0.37
C LEU A 232 31.76 24.71 0.36
N LYS A 233 31.92 24.66 1.69
CA LYS A 233 32.34 25.82 2.50
C LYS A 233 33.73 26.32 2.08
N GLN A 234 34.66 25.42 1.78
CA GLN A 234 35.99 25.78 1.30
C GLN A 234 35.93 26.48 -0.06
N GLN A 235 35.25 25.87 -1.04
CA GLN A 235 35.06 26.46 -2.37
C GLN A 235 34.44 27.86 -2.28
N TRP A 236 33.39 28.01 -1.44
CA TRP A 236 32.76 29.32 -1.21
C TRP A 236 33.75 30.34 -0.66
N ARG A 237 34.52 30.01 0.38
CA ARG A 237 35.50 30.94 1.00
C ARG A 237 36.58 31.39 0.02
N GLU A 238 37.05 30.49 -0.83
CA GLU A 238 38.11 30.78 -1.80
C GLU A 238 37.62 31.70 -2.93
N GLN A 239 36.36 31.55 -3.36
CA GLN A 239 35.86 32.19 -4.58
C GLN A 239 34.79 33.27 -4.33
N VAL A 240 34.39 33.54 -3.08
CA VAL A 240 33.35 34.54 -2.75
C VAL A 240 33.62 35.92 -3.35
N GLY A 241 34.89 36.34 -3.41
CA GLY A 241 35.28 37.62 -4.00
C GLY A 241 34.99 37.72 -5.50
N GLU A 242 34.96 36.60 -6.21
CA GLU A 242 34.63 36.53 -7.64
C GLU A 242 33.11 36.48 -7.86
N ILE A 243 32.37 35.82 -6.96
CA ILE A 243 30.91 35.64 -7.07
C ILE A 243 30.18 36.98 -7.19
N GLU A 244 30.55 38.00 -6.41
CA GLU A 244 29.89 39.31 -6.47
C GLU A 244 30.04 39.95 -7.86
N GLY A 245 31.25 39.88 -8.44
CA GLY A 245 31.52 40.37 -9.79
C GLY A 245 30.77 39.59 -10.87
N VAL A 246 30.73 38.25 -10.75
CA VAL A 246 29.97 37.39 -11.68
C VAL A 246 28.48 37.74 -11.64
N LEU A 247 27.91 37.95 -10.45
CA LEU A 247 26.51 38.32 -10.31
C LEU A 247 26.25 39.73 -10.90
N GLU A 248 27.07 40.73 -10.59
CA GLU A 248 26.95 42.11 -11.12
C GLU A 248 27.07 42.20 -12.64
N ASN A 249 27.93 41.39 -13.25
CA ASN A 249 28.17 41.40 -14.70
C ASN A 249 27.23 40.49 -15.51
N SER A 250 26.28 39.81 -14.86
CA SER A 250 25.34 38.88 -15.51
C SER A 250 24.00 39.52 -15.92
N GLY A 251 23.23 38.79 -16.74
CA GLY A 251 21.91 39.18 -17.23
C GLY A 251 20.75 39.12 -16.21
N LEU A 252 21.05 39.08 -14.91
CA LEU A 252 20.06 38.95 -13.84
C LEU A 252 19.00 40.06 -13.86
N ASP A 253 17.75 39.69 -13.62
CA ASP A 253 16.66 40.64 -13.42
C ASP A 253 16.72 41.22 -12.00
N ARG A 254 17.26 42.44 -11.88
CA ARG A 254 17.42 43.16 -10.62
C ARG A 254 16.11 43.50 -9.90
N ARG A 255 14.95 43.34 -10.55
CA ARG A 255 13.64 43.41 -9.89
C ARG A 255 13.33 42.12 -9.14
N LYS A 256 13.74 40.97 -9.69
CA LYS A 256 13.51 39.63 -9.11
C LYS A 256 14.64 39.17 -8.18
N PHE A 257 15.84 39.71 -8.37
CA PHE A 257 17.05 39.45 -7.58
C PHE A 257 17.73 40.79 -7.24
N ASN A 258 17.23 41.46 -6.20
CA ASN A 258 17.71 42.80 -5.85
C ASN A 258 19.01 42.75 -5.03
N ARG A 259 19.79 43.83 -5.11
CA ARG A 259 21.11 43.95 -4.43
C ARG A 259 21.03 43.91 -2.91
N GLY A 260 19.95 44.44 -2.32
CA GLY A 260 19.77 44.44 -0.87
C GLY A 260 19.61 43.04 -0.28
N ASN A 261 18.85 42.18 -0.96
CA ASN A 261 18.69 40.78 -0.58
C ASN A 261 19.93 39.95 -0.93
N GLN A 262 20.57 40.23 -2.08
CA GLN A 262 21.85 39.60 -2.45
C GLN A 262 22.89 39.76 -1.34
N GLY A 263 23.11 40.98 -0.84
CA GLY A 263 24.05 41.24 0.27
C GLY A 263 23.70 40.44 1.53
N LYS A 264 22.43 40.46 1.95
CA LYS A 264 21.96 39.69 3.12
C LYS A 264 22.14 38.18 2.96
N TRP A 265 21.91 37.64 1.76
CA TRP A 265 22.11 36.22 1.48
C TRP A 265 23.60 35.87 1.48
N MET A 266 24.44 36.69 0.85
CA MET A 266 25.90 36.49 0.86
C MET A 266 26.44 36.56 2.29
N GLU A 267 26.03 37.53 3.10
CA GLU A 267 26.43 37.62 4.52
C GLU A 267 26.08 36.35 5.30
N LYS A 268 24.87 35.80 5.10
CA LYS A 268 24.44 34.56 5.75
C LYS A 268 25.29 33.35 5.32
N VAL A 269 25.55 33.20 4.02
CA VAL A 269 26.37 32.09 3.51
C VAL A 269 27.83 32.27 3.93
N ASN A 270 28.36 33.50 3.96
CA ASN A 270 29.70 33.82 4.45
C ASN A 270 29.87 33.44 5.92
N ALA A 271 28.91 33.81 6.77
CA ALA A 271 28.94 33.43 8.18
C ALA A 271 28.94 31.91 8.34
N TRP A 272 28.01 31.22 7.67
CA TRP A 272 27.91 29.76 7.69
C TRP A 272 29.18 29.06 7.17
N ALA A 273 29.82 29.60 6.14
CA ALA A 273 31.03 29.02 5.56
C ALA A 273 32.26 29.11 6.48
N GLN A 274 32.24 30.01 7.48
CA GLN A 274 33.28 30.14 8.50
C GLN A 274 33.00 29.29 9.74
N GLU A 275 31.76 28.82 9.94
CA GLU A 275 31.38 27.97 11.06
C GLU A 275 31.87 26.53 10.87
N GLU A 276 32.16 25.85 11.97
CA GLU A 276 32.44 24.41 11.98
C GLU A 276 31.19 23.62 11.53
N THR A 277 31.39 22.56 10.76
CA THR A 277 30.27 21.72 10.29
C THR A 277 29.89 20.69 11.35
N LEU A 278 28.84 21.01 12.11
CA LEU A 278 28.31 20.15 13.18
C LEU A 278 26.96 19.49 12.86
N SER A 279 26.32 19.88 11.75
CA SER A 279 25.01 19.37 11.35
C SER A 279 24.90 19.26 9.83
N TYR A 280 23.80 18.66 9.35
CA TYR A 280 23.49 18.57 7.92
C TYR A 280 22.63 19.74 7.41
N GLN A 281 22.41 20.76 8.24
CA GLN A 281 21.57 21.90 7.88
C GLN A 281 22.37 22.88 6.99
N LEU A 282 21.78 23.18 5.83
CA LEU A 282 22.28 24.19 4.91
C LEU A 282 21.44 25.46 5.07
N PRO A 283 22.03 26.67 4.99
CA PRO A 283 21.24 27.88 5.09
C PRO A 283 20.35 28.05 3.84
N ASP A 284 19.09 28.42 4.01
CA ASP A 284 18.15 28.70 2.89
C ASP A 284 18.70 29.74 1.89
N ALA A 285 19.63 30.58 2.35
CA ALA A 285 20.32 31.57 1.52
C ALA A 285 21.19 30.92 0.43
N LEU A 286 21.72 29.72 0.67
CA LEU A 286 22.57 28.99 -0.27
C LEU A 286 21.81 28.61 -1.54
N GLU A 287 20.54 28.23 -1.41
CA GLU A 287 19.64 27.93 -2.54
C GLU A 287 19.51 29.11 -3.51
N LYS A 288 19.65 30.35 -3.01
CA LYS A 288 19.56 31.57 -3.84
C LYS A 288 20.75 31.75 -4.78
N PHE A 289 21.81 30.97 -4.58
CA PHE A 289 23.00 30.92 -5.43
C PHE A 289 23.09 29.65 -6.27
N ALA A 290 22.10 28.74 -6.18
CA ALA A 290 22.04 27.56 -7.04
C ALA A 290 21.79 27.97 -8.50
N GLN A 291 22.45 27.29 -9.45
CA GLN A 291 22.34 27.59 -10.87
C GLN A 291 20.88 27.58 -11.37
N SER A 292 20.10 26.61 -10.91
CA SER A 292 18.67 26.49 -11.24
C SER A 292 17.87 27.73 -10.83
N PHE A 293 18.10 28.25 -9.62
CA PHE A 293 17.44 29.45 -9.13
C PHE A 293 17.87 30.70 -9.91
N LEU A 294 19.17 30.83 -10.21
CA LEU A 294 19.69 31.98 -10.95
C LEU A 294 19.22 32.01 -12.41
N LEU A 295 19.05 30.85 -13.05
CA LEU A 295 18.47 30.72 -14.39
C LEU A 295 17.05 31.32 -14.46
N GLU A 296 16.18 30.99 -13.49
CA GLU A 296 14.81 31.52 -13.43
C GLU A 296 14.74 33.03 -13.19
N ARG A 297 15.81 33.60 -12.62
CA ARG A 297 15.92 35.01 -12.26
C ARG A 297 16.68 35.84 -13.30
N THR A 298 17.17 35.22 -14.36
CA THR A 298 17.80 35.89 -15.51
C THR A 298 16.74 36.45 -16.46
N LYS A 299 17.01 37.60 -17.09
CA LYS A 299 16.09 38.19 -18.09
C LYS A 299 16.00 37.32 -19.35
N ALA A 300 14.90 37.42 -20.09
CA ALA A 300 14.77 36.76 -21.38
C ALA A 300 15.89 37.26 -22.34
N GLY A 301 16.72 36.33 -22.84
CA GLY A 301 17.88 36.64 -23.70
C GLY A 301 19.13 37.13 -22.96
N GLY A 302 19.13 37.18 -21.62
CA GLY A 302 20.32 37.49 -20.83
C GLY A 302 21.15 36.25 -20.52
N GLU A 303 22.47 36.40 -20.41
CA GLU A 303 23.35 35.32 -19.98
C GLU A 303 23.26 35.16 -18.45
N PRO A 304 22.93 33.96 -17.94
CA PRO A 304 22.89 33.70 -16.51
C PRO A 304 24.30 33.74 -15.93
N PRO A 305 24.47 34.10 -14.64
CA PRO A 305 25.74 33.92 -13.97
C PRO A 305 26.11 32.44 -13.96
N VAL A 306 27.34 32.11 -14.35
CA VAL A 306 27.89 30.76 -14.30
C VAL A 306 29.21 30.84 -13.57
N HIS A 307 29.36 30.01 -12.54
CA HIS A 307 30.58 29.94 -11.75
C HIS A 307 30.65 28.59 -11.02
N PRO A 308 31.83 27.98 -10.80
CA PRO A 308 31.95 26.67 -10.16
C PRO A 308 31.25 26.56 -8.80
N CYS A 309 31.28 27.61 -7.97
CA CYS A 309 30.54 27.64 -6.69
C CYS A 309 29.02 27.79 -6.80
N LEU A 310 28.48 28.06 -8.00
CA LEU A 310 27.03 28.15 -8.24
C LEU A 310 26.46 26.85 -8.81
N ALA A 311 27.32 25.84 -9.06
CA ALA A 311 27.01 24.65 -9.86
C ALA A 311 26.42 23.45 -9.09
N PRO A 312 26.26 23.50 -7.76
CA PRO A 312 25.24 22.75 -7.03
C PRO A 312 23.80 22.79 -7.54
#